data_AF-A0A225D2V5-F1
#
_entry.id   AF-A0A225D2V5-F1
#
_cell.length_a   1.000
_cell.length_b   1.000
_cell.length_c   1.000
_cell.angle_alpha   90.00
_cell.angle_beta   90.00
_cell.angle_gamma   90.00
#
_symmetry.space_group_name_H-M   'P 1'
#
loop_
_entity.id
_entity.type
_entity.pdbx_description
1 polymer ?
#
loop_
_entity_poly.entity_id
_entity_poly.type
_entity_poly.pdbx_seq_one_letter_code
_entity_poly.pdbx_strand_id
1 'polypeptide(L)'
;MFDITNEREWTPAEIVFSANDRCHQENLIAPLKGGVRALSSPTDTLASNWAYMVMTSLAWSLKAWWALMLPDTAGRWRDRHRDEKRQVLGWEFKTFVSAFVSLPCQVVKSGRRLVLRLLGGNPHLAIFFRLVDRLRR
;
A
#
# COMPACT_ATOMS: atom_id res chain seq x y z
N MET A 1 -14.02 -12.16 26.52
CA MET A 1 -13.66 -12.53 25.15
C MET A 1 -13.31 -14.00 25.18
N PHE A 2 -13.92 -14.82 24.33
CA PHE A 2 -13.75 -16.27 24.32
C PHE A 2 -13.22 -16.68 22.94
N ASP A 3 -12.06 -17.33 22.93
CA ASP A 3 -11.41 -17.81 21.71
C ASP A 3 -11.51 -19.34 21.65
N ILE A 4 -12.03 -19.86 20.54
CA ILE A 4 -12.15 -21.30 20.29
C ILE A 4 -10.99 -21.69 19.38
N THR A 5 -10.06 -22.50 19.88
CA THR A 5 -8.94 -23.03 19.10
C THR A 5 -8.89 -24.55 19.18
N ASN A 6 -8.46 -25.18 18.09
CA ASN A 6 -8.16 -26.61 18.05
C ASN A 6 -6.72 -26.91 18.50
N GLU A 7 -5.88 -25.88 18.67
CA GLU A 7 -4.47 -26.07 19.04
C GLU A 7 -4.30 -26.19 20.55
N ARG A 8 -3.75 -27.33 20.96
CA ARG A 8 -3.64 -27.76 22.37
C ARG A 8 -2.29 -27.46 23.00
N GLU A 9 -1.27 -27.19 22.19
CA GLU A 9 0.10 -26.98 22.65
C GLU A 9 0.45 -25.50 22.83
N TRP A 10 -0.40 -24.59 22.35
CA TRP A 10 -0.12 -23.15 22.37
C TRP A 10 -0.60 -22.52 23.66
N THR A 11 0.19 -21.56 24.13
CA THR A 11 -0.19 -20.74 25.27
C THR A 11 -1.35 -19.81 24.88
N PRO A 12 -2.18 -19.38 25.85
CA PRO A 12 -3.25 -18.41 25.60
C PRO A 12 -2.77 -17.13 24.90
N ALA A 13 -1.54 -16.68 25.19
CA ALA A 13 -0.95 -15.52 24.54
C ALA A 13 -0.68 -15.77 23.05
N GLU A 14 -0.12 -16.92 22.69
CA GLU A 14 0.17 -17.30 21.30
C GLU A 14 -1.12 -17.45 20.47
N ILE A 15 -2.19 -17.96 21.08
CA ILE A 15 -3.51 -18.05 20.44
C ILE A 15 -4.06 -16.65 20.13
N VAL A 16 -3.97 -15.72 21.07
CA VAL A 16 -4.41 -14.33 20.88
C VAL A 16 -3.55 -13.61 19.84
N PHE A 17 -2.23 -13.81 19.84
CA PHE A 17 -1.36 -13.24 18.81
C PHE A 17 -1.66 -13.81 17.42
N SER A 18 -1.85 -15.13 17.31
CA SER A 18 -2.24 -15.76 16.04
C SER A 18 -3.62 -15.27 15.54
N ALA A 19 -4.58 -15.04 16.44
CA ALA A 19 -5.88 -14.49 16.10
C ALA A 19 -5.76 -13.04 15.61
N ASN A 20 -4.91 -12.24 16.26
CA ASN A 20 -4.60 -10.88 15.83
C ASN A 20 -3.88 -10.84 14.46
N ASP A 21 -2.98 -11.78 14.18
CA ASP A 21 -2.33 -11.91 12.88
C ASP A 21 -3.33 -12.28 11.76
N ARG A 22 -4.31 -13.15 12.06
CA ARG A 22 -5.43 -13.43 11.14
C ARG A 22 -6.31 -12.19 10.92
N CYS A 23 -6.56 -11.41 11.96
CA CYS A 23 -7.28 -10.14 11.84
C CYS A 23 -6.51 -9.13 10.95
N HIS A 24 -5.18 -9.14 11.01
CA HIS A 24 -4.35 -8.41 10.04
C HIS A 24 -4.52 -8.93 8.60
N GLN A 25 -4.67 -10.24 8.37
CA GLN A 25 -5.02 -10.78 7.05
C GLN A 25 -6.42 -10.35 6.59
N GLU A 26 -7.40 -10.35 7.48
CA GLU A 26 -8.74 -9.84 7.18
C GLU A 26 -8.72 -8.34 6.89
N ASN A 27 -7.88 -7.56 7.56
CA ASN A 27 -7.65 -6.14 7.25
C ASN A 27 -6.91 -5.94 5.92
N LEU A 28 -6.12 -6.90 5.43
CA LEU A 28 -5.58 -6.88 4.07
C LEU A 28 -6.67 -7.17 3.01
N ILE A 29 -7.72 -7.91 3.38
CA ILE A 29 -8.86 -8.28 2.52
C ILE A 29 -10.03 -7.28 2.67
N ALA A 30 -10.11 -6.54 3.78
CA ALA A 30 -11.15 -5.54 4.05
C ALA A 30 -11.21 -4.43 2.99
N PRO A 31 -10.08 -3.96 2.40
CA PRO A 31 -10.10 -3.08 1.23
C PRO A 31 -10.81 -3.68 0.02
N LEU A 32 -10.71 -5.01 -0.20
CA LEU A 32 -11.42 -5.71 -1.28
C LEU A 32 -12.94 -5.73 -1.07
N LYS A 33 -13.40 -5.78 0.19
CA LYS A 33 -14.83 -5.76 0.54
C LYS A 33 -15.40 -4.34 0.66
N GLY A 34 -14.68 -3.41 1.28
CA GLY A 34 -15.16 -2.07 1.63
C GLY A 34 -14.72 -0.94 0.69
N GLY A 35 -13.47 -0.97 0.20
CA GLY A 35 -12.92 0.10 -0.66
C GLY A 35 -13.19 -0.11 -2.15
N VAL A 36 -13.36 -1.37 -2.56
CA VAL A 36 -13.46 -1.80 -3.96
C VAL A 36 -14.90 -2.06 -4.39
N ARG A 37 -15.86 -2.14 -3.46
CA ARG A 37 -17.27 -2.44 -3.80
C ARG A 37 -17.35 -3.69 -4.71
N ALA A 38 -16.62 -4.76 -4.40
CA ALA A 38 -16.62 -6.00 -5.20
C ALA A 38 -18.03 -6.64 -5.34
N LEU A 39 -19.00 -6.21 -4.54
CA LEU A 39 -20.42 -6.59 -4.61
C LEU A 39 -21.34 -5.48 -5.14
N SER A 40 -20.83 -4.30 -5.48
CA SER A 40 -21.57 -3.25 -6.18
C SER A 40 -20.78 -2.79 -7.41
N SER A 41 -20.59 -3.71 -8.35
CA SER A 41 -20.10 -3.35 -9.69
C SER A 41 -21.23 -2.66 -10.48
N PRO A 42 -21.00 -1.51 -11.13
CA PRO A 42 -21.96 -0.83 -11.99
C PRO A 42 -21.92 -1.35 -13.44
N THR A 43 -21.67 -2.65 -13.66
CA THR A 43 -21.55 -3.20 -15.03
C THR A 43 -22.16 -4.60 -15.17
N ASP A 44 -22.88 -4.78 -16.28
CA ASP A 44 -23.91 -5.80 -16.57
C ASP A 44 -23.46 -7.28 -16.63
N THR A 45 -22.17 -7.61 -16.46
CA THR A 45 -21.67 -8.98 -16.72
C THR A 45 -20.64 -9.50 -15.73
N LEU A 46 -20.67 -10.83 -15.52
CA LEU A 46 -19.75 -11.57 -14.64
C LEU A 46 -18.27 -11.41 -15.07
N ALA A 47 -18.02 -11.30 -16.38
CA ALA A 47 -16.69 -11.08 -16.94
C ALA A 47 -16.13 -9.70 -16.57
N SER A 48 -16.95 -8.64 -16.62
CA SER A 48 -16.57 -7.30 -16.20
C SER A 48 -16.24 -7.24 -14.70
N ASN A 49 -17.01 -7.96 -13.87
CA ASN A 49 -16.73 -8.04 -12.44
C ASN A 49 -15.39 -8.73 -12.16
N TRP A 50 -15.10 -9.83 -12.87
CA TRP A 50 -13.84 -10.54 -12.74
C TRP A 50 -12.64 -9.70 -13.18
N ALA A 51 -12.77 -8.98 -14.30
CA ALA A 51 -11.74 -8.04 -14.76
C ALA A 51 -11.46 -6.96 -13.70
N TYR A 52 -12.51 -6.43 -13.05
CA TYR A 52 -12.37 -5.45 -11.99
C TYR A 52 -11.66 -6.01 -10.74
N MET A 53 -11.96 -7.24 -10.35
CA MET A 53 -11.26 -7.92 -9.27
C MET A 53 -9.77 -8.13 -9.61
N VAL A 54 -9.46 -8.59 -10.84
CA VAL A 54 -8.07 -8.78 -11.29
C VAL A 54 -7.29 -7.46 -11.27
N MET A 55 -7.86 -6.38 -11.81
CA MET A 55 -7.25 -5.05 -11.79
C MET A 55 -6.98 -4.57 -10.36
N THR A 56 -7.94 -4.81 -9.46
CA THR A 56 -7.80 -4.44 -8.05
C THR A 56 -6.69 -5.22 -7.36
N SER A 57 -6.65 -6.55 -7.55
CA SER A 57 -5.60 -7.40 -6.97
C SER A 57 -4.21 -6.99 -7.48
N LEU A 58 -4.08 -6.69 -8.78
CA LEU A 58 -2.83 -6.17 -9.36
C LEU A 58 -2.43 -4.83 -8.74
N ALA A 59 -3.38 -3.91 -8.57
CA ALA A 59 -3.10 -2.61 -7.97
C ALA A 59 -2.62 -2.75 -6.51
N TRP A 60 -3.20 -3.68 -5.75
CA TRP A 60 -2.77 -3.99 -4.39
C TRP A 60 -1.36 -4.61 -4.35
N SER A 61 -1.07 -5.58 -5.22
CA SER A 61 0.26 -6.16 -5.35
C SER A 61 1.31 -5.10 -5.73
N LEU A 62 0.96 -4.16 -6.62
CA LEU A 62 1.84 -3.05 -7.01
C LEU A 62 2.15 -2.13 -5.82
N LYS A 63 1.13 -1.77 -5.02
CA LYS A 63 1.31 -0.99 -3.78
C LYS A 63 2.27 -1.67 -2.82
N ALA A 64 2.05 -2.96 -2.55
CA ALA A 64 2.87 -3.75 -1.65
C ALA A 64 4.32 -3.84 -2.17
N TRP A 65 4.50 -4.09 -3.47
CA TRP A 65 5.81 -4.15 -4.08
C TRP A 65 6.58 -2.82 -3.98
N TRP A 66 5.91 -1.68 -4.22
CA TRP A 66 6.51 -0.35 -4.02
C TRP A 66 6.97 -0.12 -2.59
N ALA A 67 6.13 -0.49 -1.61
CA ALA A 67 6.47 -0.35 -0.21
C ALA A 67 7.69 -1.23 0.17
N LEU A 68 7.75 -2.47 -0.34
CA LEU A 68 8.86 -3.38 -0.09
C LEU A 68 10.18 -2.93 -0.74
N MET A 69 10.11 -2.24 -1.88
CA MET A 69 11.25 -1.67 -2.59
C MET A 69 11.90 -0.46 -1.88
N LEU A 70 11.23 0.13 -0.88
CA LEU A 70 11.83 1.21 -0.09
C LEU A 70 13.11 0.70 0.62
N PRO A 71 14.24 1.40 0.44
CA PRO A 71 15.51 0.95 0.97
C PRO A 71 15.55 1.10 2.49
N ASP A 72 15.82 -0.01 3.19
CA ASP A 72 16.17 -0.01 4.61
C ASP A 72 17.61 0.52 4.74
N THR A 73 17.73 1.84 4.86
CA THR A 73 19.04 2.51 4.85
C THR A 73 19.73 2.30 6.18
N ALA A 74 20.99 1.83 6.15
CA ALA A 74 21.80 1.70 7.36
C ALA A 74 22.21 3.08 7.90
N GLY A 75 22.24 3.23 9.23
CA GLY A 75 22.70 4.45 9.91
C GLY A 75 21.62 5.18 10.71
N ARG A 76 21.84 6.48 10.95
CA ARG A 76 21.03 7.35 11.84
C ARG A 76 19.53 7.36 11.55
N TRP A 77 19.14 7.12 10.30
CA TRP A 77 17.74 7.17 9.85
C TRP A 77 17.06 5.81 9.72
N ARG A 78 17.72 4.72 10.13
CA ARG A 78 17.24 3.35 9.95
C ARG A 78 15.85 3.12 10.54
N ASP A 79 15.63 3.56 11.77
CA ASP A 79 14.35 3.34 12.46
C ASP A 79 13.22 4.14 11.80
N ARG A 80 13.50 5.40 11.45
CA ARG A 80 12.55 6.24 10.71
C ARG A 80 12.17 5.62 9.36
N HIS A 81 13.15 5.10 8.61
CA HIS A 81 12.90 4.53 7.29
C HIS A 81 12.13 3.21 7.37
N ARG A 82 12.39 2.42 8.41
CA ARG A 82 11.62 1.21 8.72
C ARG A 82 10.17 1.56 9.06
N ASP A 83 9.96 2.60 9.85
CA ASP A 83 8.60 3.07 10.20
C ASP A 83 7.86 3.59 8.97
N GLU A 84 8.52 4.40 8.14
CA GLU A 84 7.93 4.90 6.89
C GLU A 84 7.57 3.74 5.94
N LYS A 85 8.41 2.71 5.84
CA LYS A 85 8.13 1.48 5.08
C LYS A 85 6.90 0.74 5.62
N ARG A 86 6.83 0.55 6.94
CA ARG A 86 5.65 -0.03 7.61
C ARG A 86 4.39 0.79 7.38
N GLN A 87 4.51 2.12 7.41
CA GLN A 87 3.42 3.04 7.18
C GLN A 87 2.85 2.87 5.76
N VAL A 88 3.71 2.85 4.73
CA VAL A 88 3.27 2.67 3.33
C VAL A 88 2.64 1.27 3.11
N LEU A 89 3.18 0.24 3.77
CA LEU A 89 2.57 -1.10 3.75
C LEU A 89 1.17 -1.11 4.36
N GLY A 90 0.96 -0.38 5.46
CA GLY A 90 -0.32 -0.28 6.15
C GLY A 90 -1.33 0.70 5.53
N TRP A 91 -0.93 1.51 4.55
CA TRP A 91 -1.85 2.47 3.93
C TRP A 91 -2.99 1.81 3.15
N GLU A 92 -4.18 2.39 3.27
CA GLU A 92 -5.27 2.19 2.32
C GLU A 92 -4.82 2.55 0.89
N PHE A 93 -5.36 1.85 -0.11
CA PHE A 93 -4.98 2.07 -1.52
C PHE A 93 -5.25 3.52 -1.95
N LYS A 94 -6.35 4.13 -1.48
CA LYS A 94 -6.68 5.54 -1.74
C LYS A 94 -5.60 6.48 -1.21
N THR A 95 -5.07 6.22 -0.01
CA THR A 95 -4.00 7.01 0.59
C THR A 95 -2.73 6.89 -0.24
N PHE A 96 -2.39 5.68 -0.69
CA PHE A 96 -1.26 5.45 -1.59
C PHE A 96 -1.40 6.22 -2.91
N VAL A 97 -2.58 6.20 -3.55
CA VAL A 97 -2.84 6.94 -4.78
C VAL A 97 -2.67 8.44 -4.54
N SER A 98 -3.27 9.00 -3.50
CA SER A 98 -3.13 10.42 -3.15
C SER A 98 -1.67 10.80 -2.87
N ALA A 99 -0.94 9.93 -2.16
CA ALA A 99 0.42 10.20 -1.72
C ALA A 99 1.47 10.05 -2.83
N PHE A 100 1.31 9.12 -3.78
CA PHE A 100 2.38 8.80 -4.75
C PHE A 100 1.97 8.81 -6.23
N VAL A 101 0.67 8.76 -6.55
CA VAL A 101 0.20 8.67 -7.94
C VAL A 101 -0.40 9.99 -8.40
N SER A 102 -1.36 10.52 -7.64
CA SER A 102 -2.07 11.77 -7.93
C SER A 102 -1.30 12.99 -7.44
N LEU A 103 -0.02 13.06 -7.78
CA LEU A 103 0.84 14.17 -7.38
C LEU A 103 0.61 15.39 -8.29
N PRO A 104 0.26 16.56 -7.73
CA PRO A 104 0.15 17.77 -8.52
C PRO A 104 1.54 18.13 -9.09
N CYS A 105 1.64 18.25 -10.41
CA CYS A 105 2.90 18.59 -11.07
C CYS A 105 2.70 19.67 -12.13
N GLN A 106 3.68 20.57 -12.24
CA GLN A 106 3.77 21.55 -13.29
C GLN A 106 4.67 21.02 -14.40
N VAL A 107 4.12 20.91 -15.61
CA VAL A 107 4.85 20.51 -16.80
C VAL A 107 5.48 21.76 -17.42
N VAL A 108 6.81 21.85 -17.35
CA VAL A 108 7.58 22.97 -17.92
C VAL A 108 8.36 22.46 -19.12
N LYS A 109 8.06 22.97 -20.30
CA LYS A 109 8.86 22.76 -21.51
C LYS A 109 9.90 23.87 -21.60
N SER A 110 11.19 23.52 -21.56
CA SER A 110 12.29 24.47 -21.67
C SER A 110 13.30 23.97 -22.69
N GLY A 111 13.36 24.63 -23.85
CA GLY A 111 14.19 24.20 -24.99
C GLY A 111 13.88 22.75 -25.40
N ARG A 112 14.88 21.88 -25.39
CA ARG A 112 14.76 20.43 -25.70
C ARG A 112 14.52 19.55 -24.46
N ARG A 113 14.15 20.13 -23.31
CA ARG A 113 13.93 19.40 -22.04
C ARG A 113 12.48 19.52 -21.58
N LEU A 114 11.91 18.39 -21.16
CA LEU A 114 10.66 18.32 -20.42
C LEU A 114 10.98 18.23 -18.93
N VAL A 115 10.56 19.23 -18.15
CA VAL A 115 10.77 19.27 -16.70
C VAL A 115 9.42 19.11 -16.00
N LEU A 116 9.29 18.08 -15.18
CA LEU A 116 8.13 17.86 -14.31
C LEU A 116 8.47 18.38 -12.91
N ARG A 117 7.85 19.49 -12.50
CA ARG A 117 8.03 20.07 -11.16
C ARG A 117 6.89 19.61 -10.27
N LEU A 118 7.18 18.84 -9.23
CA LEU A 118 6.17 18.47 -8.24
C LEU A 118 5.81 19.70 -7.39
N LEU A 119 4.52 19.98 -7.26
CA LEU A 119 4.00 21.05 -6.43
C LEU A 119 4.02 20.58 -4.96
N GLY A 120 4.39 21.49 -4.05
CA GLY A 120 4.53 21.19 -2.62
C GLY A 120 3.21 20.88 -1.93
N GLY A 121 3.28 20.49 -0.65
CA GLY A 121 2.11 20.22 0.20
C GLY A 121 1.83 18.75 0.49
N ASN A 122 2.55 17.83 -0.15
CA ASN A 122 2.48 16.40 0.18
C ASN A 122 3.58 16.03 1.20
N PRO A 123 3.23 15.60 2.44
CA PRO A 123 4.20 15.28 3.49
C PRO A 123 5.05 14.03 3.17
N HIS A 124 4.63 13.21 2.21
CA HIS A 124 5.28 11.95 1.83
C HIS A 124 6.24 12.09 0.65
N LEU A 125 6.50 13.31 0.15
CA LEU A 125 7.42 13.53 -0.98
C LEU A 125 8.84 13.01 -0.71
N ALA A 126 9.33 13.08 0.53
CA ALA A 126 10.64 12.52 0.90
C ALA A 126 10.67 10.99 0.72
N ILE A 127 9.57 10.30 1.05
CA ILE A 127 9.43 8.86 0.85
C ILE A 127 9.38 8.56 -0.65
N PHE A 128 8.59 9.33 -1.40
CA PHE A 128 8.47 9.23 -2.85
C PHE A 128 9.81 9.38 -3.57
N PHE A 129 10.60 10.41 -3.26
CA PHE A 129 11.89 10.64 -3.93
C PHE A 129 12.89 9.54 -3.67
N ARG A 130 12.95 8.98 -2.45
CA ARG A 130 13.82 7.81 -2.18
C ARG A 130 13.43 6.59 -3.00
N LEU A 131 12.13 6.37 -3.23
CA LEU A 131 11.66 5.31 -4.11
C LEU A 131 12.09 5.59 -5.56
N VAL A 132 11.90 6.81 -6.06
CA VAL A 132 12.33 7.22 -7.41
C VAL A 132 13.84 7.04 -7.58
N ASP A 133 14.64 7.42 -6.59
CA ASP A 133 16.09 7.23 -6.61
C ASP A 133 16.47 5.74 -6.64
N ARG A 134 15.69 4.87 -5.99
CA ARG A 134 15.89 3.42 -6.06
C ARG A 134 15.54 2.85 -7.43
N LEU A 135 14.47 3.33 -8.07
CA LEU A 135 14.02 2.88 -9.39
C LEU A 135 14.90 3.39 -10.54
N ARG A 136 15.65 4.48 -10.32
CA ARG A 136 16.61 5.02 -11.28
C ARG A 136 17.97 4.29 -11.29
N ARG A 137 18.27 3.51 -10.26
CA ARG A 137 19.49 2.70 -10.17
C ARG A 137 19.26 1.32 -10.76
#